data_AF-A0A453DGY2-F1
#
_entry.id   AF-A0A453DGY2-F1
#
_cell.length_a   1.000
_cell.length_b   1.000
_cell.length_c   1.000
_cell.angle_alpha   90.00
_cell.angle_beta   90.00
_cell.angle_gamma   90.00
#
_symmetry.space_group_name_H-M   'P 1'
#
loop_
_entity.id
_entity.type
_entity.pdbx_description
1 polymer ?
#
loop_
_entity_poly.entity_id
_entity_poly.type
_entity_poly.pdbx_seq_one_letter_code
_entity_poly.pdbx_strand_id
1 'polypeptide(L)'
;MAGRAAVRSCVQTALKAANSVVGLAGMAVILYALWVLRAWSQQAAGHLPAPWFIYTLLSLGIIMCLLTCSGHIAAETANSPCLSCHMIFVFLLVILEAAIAADVFLNSYWEEDFPDDPSGKFDEFKHFVRSNFDICEWVALSVVAAQLINYVKYIAEAGL
;
A
#
# COMPACT_ATOMS: atom_id res chain seq x y z
N MET A 1 -5.18 3.94 -36.30
CA MET A 1 -4.89 5.07 -35.39
C MET A 1 -5.90 5.18 -34.24
N ALA A 2 -7.22 5.08 -34.49
CA ALA A 2 -8.25 5.16 -33.44
C ALA A 2 -8.11 4.11 -32.30
N GLY A 3 -7.78 2.85 -32.62
CA GLY A 3 -7.65 1.79 -31.59
C GLY A 3 -6.53 2.03 -30.56
N ARG A 4 -5.37 2.55 -30.98
CA ARG A 4 -4.25 2.85 -30.05
C ARG A 4 -4.60 3.99 -29.08
N ALA A 5 -5.33 5.00 -29.55
CA ALA A 5 -5.78 6.11 -28.70
C ALA A 5 -6.82 5.65 -27.66
N ALA A 6 -7.78 4.82 -28.06
CA ALA A 6 -8.79 4.26 -27.16
C ALA A 6 -8.17 3.39 -26.06
N VAL A 7 -7.20 2.53 -26.41
CA VAL A 7 -6.47 1.69 -25.44
C VAL A 7 -5.70 2.56 -24.44
N ARG A 8 -5.00 3.61 -24.90
CA ARG A 8 -4.26 4.53 -24.02
C ARG A 8 -5.18 5.22 -23.02
N SER A 9 -6.35 5.68 -23.48
CA SER A 9 -7.37 6.29 -22.62
C SER A 9 -7.92 5.30 -21.59
N CYS A 10 -8.18 4.05 -22.01
CA CYS A 10 -8.68 3.01 -21.11
C CYS A 10 -7.66 2.69 -20.00
N VAL A 11 -6.39 2.48 -20.37
CA VAL A 11 -5.30 2.24 -19.42
C VAL A 11 -5.13 3.39 -18.45
N GLN A 12 -5.17 4.63 -18.94
CA GLN A 12 -5.04 5.82 -18.08
C GLN A 12 -6.20 5.93 -17.08
N THR A 13 -7.44 5.70 -17.51
CA THR A 13 -8.62 5.73 -16.62
C THR A 13 -8.57 4.59 -15.60
N ALA A 14 -8.24 3.37 -16.02
CA ALA A 14 -8.11 2.22 -15.13
C ALA A 14 -7.02 2.45 -14.07
N LEU A 15 -5.87 3.00 -14.48
CA LEU A 15 -4.78 3.33 -13.57
C LEU A 15 -5.19 4.38 -12.54
N LYS A 16 -5.86 5.45 -12.97
CA LYS A 16 -6.39 6.49 -12.06
C LYS A 16 -7.39 5.90 -11.07
N ALA A 17 -8.28 5.02 -11.53
CA ALA A 17 -9.26 4.37 -10.68
C ALA A 17 -8.58 3.46 -9.63
N ALA A 18 -7.64 2.61 -10.05
CA ALA A 18 -6.89 1.74 -9.16
C ALA A 18 -6.10 2.55 -8.11
N ASN A 19 -5.38 3.59 -8.53
CA ASN A 19 -4.66 4.48 -7.61
C ASN A 19 -5.62 5.17 -6.62
N SER A 20 -6.80 5.61 -7.05
CA SER A 20 -7.80 6.18 -6.13
C SER A 20 -8.29 5.19 -5.08
N VAL A 21 -8.48 3.91 -5.44
CA VAL A 21 -8.84 2.85 -4.47
C VAL A 21 -7.71 2.67 -3.45
N VAL A 22 -6.46 2.61 -3.90
CA VAL A 22 -5.29 2.51 -3.02
C VAL A 22 -5.18 3.72 -2.09
N GLY A 23 -5.44 4.93 -2.58
CA GLY A 23 -5.43 6.15 -1.76
C GLY A 23 -6.54 6.18 -0.71
N LEU A 24 -7.75 5.73 -1.06
CA LEU A 24 -8.85 5.58 -0.11
C LEU A 24 -8.52 4.55 0.98
N ALA A 25 -7.91 3.42 0.60
CA ALA A 25 -7.42 2.43 1.55
C ALA A 25 -6.33 3.02 2.46
N GLY A 26 -5.38 3.78 1.91
CA GLY A 26 -4.34 4.48 2.67
C GLY A 26 -4.92 5.45 3.70
N MET A 27 -5.91 6.26 3.31
CA MET A 27 -6.62 7.15 4.23
C MET A 27 -7.36 6.36 5.32
N ALA A 28 -8.01 5.26 4.99
CA ALA A 28 -8.68 4.41 5.98
C ALA A 28 -7.68 3.80 6.98
N VAL A 29 -6.53 3.33 6.51
CA VAL A 29 -5.44 2.82 7.37
C VAL A 29 -4.91 3.91 8.31
N ILE A 30 -4.69 5.14 7.80
CA ILE A 30 -4.27 6.28 8.63
C ILE A 30 -5.33 6.57 9.70
N LEU A 31 -6.61 6.66 9.32
CA LEU A 31 -7.70 6.95 10.25
C LEU A 31 -7.81 5.85 11.33
N TYR A 32 -7.68 4.58 10.94
CA TYR A 32 -7.65 3.47 11.87
C TYR A 32 -6.45 3.55 12.83
N ALA A 33 -5.24 3.79 12.32
CA ALA A 33 -4.04 3.92 13.14
C ALA A 33 -4.16 5.08 14.14
N LEU A 34 -4.69 6.24 13.71
CA LEU A 34 -4.94 7.40 14.58
C LEU A 34 -6.03 7.10 15.62
N TRP A 35 -7.07 6.35 15.25
CA TRP A 35 -8.10 5.92 16.19
C TRP A 35 -7.52 4.97 17.26
N VAL A 36 -6.73 3.97 16.86
CA VAL A 36 -6.05 3.05 17.79
C VAL A 36 -5.08 3.81 18.69
N LEU A 37 -4.29 4.74 18.13
CA LEU A 37 -3.36 5.58 18.88
C LEU A 37 -4.08 6.42 19.94
N ARG A 38 -5.21 7.04 19.57
CA ARG A 38 -6.05 7.80 20.48
C ARG A 38 -6.67 6.91 21.56
N ALA A 39 -7.19 5.74 21.20
CA ALA A 39 -7.78 4.81 22.15
C ALA A 39 -6.73 4.33 23.16
N TRP A 40 -5.51 4.02 22.68
CA TRP A 40 -4.37 3.67 23.51
C TRP A 40 -3.96 4.83 24.41
N SER A 41 -3.84 6.07 23.90
CA SER A 41 -3.40 7.22 24.69
C SER A 41 -4.34 7.57 25.85
N GLN A 42 -5.62 7.21 25.76
CA GLN A 42 -6.60 7.41 26.83
C GLN A 42 -6.49 6.34 27.94
N GLN A 43 -6.02 5.13 27.60
CA GLN A 43 -5.90 4.00 28.54
C GLN A 43 -4.51 3.90 29.15
N ALA A 44 -3.47 4.17 28.37
CA ALA A 44 -2.08 4.17 28.80
C ALA A 44 -1.81 5.50 29.53
N ALA A 45 -1.96 5.49 30.85
CA ALA A 45 -1.71 6.65 31.72
C ALA A 45 -0.22 7.08 31.78
N GLY A 46 0.52 7.06 30.66
CA GLY A 46 1.85 7.70 30.51
C GLY A 46 3.08 6.83 30.78
N HIS A 47 2.95 5.49 30.90
CA HIS A 47 4.06 4.65 31.41
C HIS A 47 4.74 3.80 30.32
N LEU A 48 4.11 3.56 29.16
CA LEU A 48 4.66 2.76 28.06
C LEU A 48 4.68 3.57 26.75
N PRO A 49 5.61 3.29 25.81
CA PRO A 49 5.54 3.80 24.45
C PRO A 49 4.36 3.17 23.69
N ALA A 50 3.87 3.84 22.64
CA ALA A 50 2.80 3.29 21.82
C ALA A 50 3.26 1.99 21.12
N PRO A 51 2.36 1.00 20.96
CA PRO A 51 2.68 -0.24 20.25
C PRO A 51 3.29 0.01 18.87
N TRP A 52 4.35 -0.73 18.54
CA TRP A 52 5.13 -0.55 17.31
C TRP A 52 4.24 -0.64 16.05
N PHE A 53 3.24 -1.53 16.05
CA PHE A 53 2.39 -1.76 14.88
C PHE A 53 1.57 -0.52 14.47
N ILE A 54 1.25 0.37 15.41
CA ILE A 54 0.53 1.61 15.11
C ILE A 54 1.35 2.51 14.18
N TYR A 55 2.66 2.64 14.45
CA TYR A 55 3.56 3.40 13.60
C TYR A 55 3.75 2.75 12.23
N THR A 56 3.75 1.41 12.16
CA THR A 56 3.83 0.70 10.89
C THR A 56 2.58 0.91 10.03
N LEU A 57 1.39 0.85 10.62
CA LEU A 57 0.13 1.14 9.93
C LEU A 57 0.08 2.60 9.46
N LEU A 58 0.48 3.54 10.32
CA LEU A 58 0.51 4.96 9.95
C LEU A 58 1.48 5.21 8.79
N SER A 59 2.67 4.63 8.85
CA SER A 59 3.68 4.75 7.78
C SER A 59 3.19 4.12 6.48
N LEU A 60 2.60 2.93 6.55
CA LEU A 60 2.01 2.22 5.39
C LEU A 60 0.93 3.07 4.72
N GLY A 61 0.00 3.62 5.50
CA GLY A 61 -1.07 4.47 4.97
C GLY A 61 -0.54 5.77 4.33
N ILE A 62 0.47 6.40 4.92
CA ILE A 62 1.13 7.59 4.33
C ILE A 62 1.79 7.23 3.00
N ILE A 63 2.51 6.11 2.94
CA ILE A 63 3.14 5.62 1.71
C ILE A 63 2.08 5.38 0.62
N MET A 64 0.97 4.69 0.94
CA MET A 64 -0.14 4.48 0.00
C MET A 64 -0.71 5.79 -0.56
N CYS A 65 -0.87 6.82 0.29
CA CYS A 65 -1.32 8.14 -0.14
C CYS A 65 -0.30 8.84 -1.07
N LEU A 66 1.00 8.80 -0.74
CA LEU A 66 2.06 9.38 -1.58
C LEU A 66 2.16 8.69 -2.95
N LEU A 67 2.02 7.36 -2.98
CA LEU A 67 1.98 6.59 -4.22
C LEU A 67 0.78 6.95 -5.08
N THR A 68 -0.38 7.14 -4.46
CA THR A 68 -1.60 7.55 -5.17
C THR A 68 -1.44 8.93 -5.79
N CYS A 69 -0.94 9.91 -5.02
CA CYS A 69 -0.71 11.27 -5.51
C CYS A 69 0.31 11.27 -6.67
N SER A 70 1.43 10.58 -6.52
CA SER A 70 2.44 10.48 -7.59
C SER A 70 1.94 9.71 -8.80
N GLY A 71 1.11 8.67 -8.61
CA GLY A 71 0.51 7.88 -9.68
C GLY A 71 -0.51 8.66 -10.51
N HIS A 72 -1.32 9.53 -9.89
CA HIS A 72 -2.20 10.45 -10.62
C HIS A 72 -1.39 11.43 -11.49
N ILE A 73 -0.30 11.97 -10.94
CA ILE A 73 0.62 12.86 -11.68
C ILE A 73 1.32 12.10 -12.83
N ALA A 74 1.80 10.88 -12.60
CA ALA A 74 2.46 10.04 -13.59
C ALA A 74 1.50 9.55 -14.70
N ALA A 75 0.20 9.44 -14.41
CA ALA A 75 -0.83 9.12 -15.39
C ALA A 75 -1.12 10.28 -16.34
N GLU A 76 -0.86 11.53 -15.95
CA GLU A 76 -1.15 12.73 -16.75
C GLU A 76 0.09 13.35 -17.41
N THR A 77 1.26 13.19 -16.80
CA THR A 77 2.50 13.82 -17.27
C THR A 77 3.31 12.93 -18.20
N ALA A 78 3.88 13.51 -19.25
CA ALA A 78 4.93 12.91 -20.08
C ALA A 78 6.34 13.30 -19.61
N ASN A 79 6.49 13.79 -18.38
CA ASN A 79 7.74 14.33 -17.87
C ASN A 79 8.64 13.22 -17.31
N SER A 80 9.77 12.97 -17.97
CA SER A 80 10.66 11.83 -17.73
C SER A 80 11.16 11.67 -16.28
N PRO A 81 11.59 12.73 -15.54
CA PRO A 81 12.11 12.58 -14.18
C PRO A 81 11.05 12.17 -13.15
N CYS A 82 9.83 12.72 -13.22
CA CYS A 82 8.74 12.36 -12.29
C CYS A 82 8.26 10.93 -12.51
N LEU A 83 8.18 10.50 -13.77
CA LEU A 83 7.87 9.12 -14.12
C LEU A 83 8.94 8.17 -13.58
N SER A 84 10.22 8.50 -13.75
CA SER A 84 11.34 7.71 -13.23
C SER A 84 11.31 7.59 -11.70
N CYS A 85 11.11 8.69 -10.96
CA CYS A 85 11.00 8.66 -9.50
C CYS A 85 9.81 7.79 -9.04
N HIS A 86 8.64 7.94 -9.67
CA HIS A 86 7.45 7.12 -9.36
C HIS A 86 7.75 5.63 -9.58
N MET A 87 8.42 5.28 -10.67
CA MET A 87 8.78 3.90 -10.98
C MET A 87 9.80 3.30 -10.00
N ILE A 88 10.73 4.10 -9.47
CA ILE A 88 11.64 3.64 -8.40
C ILE A 88 10.83 3.23 -7.16
N PHE A 89 9.85 4.04 -6.75
CA PHE A 89 8.99 3.67 -5.61
C PHE A 89 8.18 2.40 -5.88
N VAL A 90 7.58 2.28 -7.07
CA VAL A 90 6.85 1.07 -7.47
C VAL A 90 7.76 -0.17 -7.47
N PHE A 91 9.00 -0.05 -7.95
CA PHE A 91 9.97 -1.15 -7.93
C PHE A 91 10.35 -1.59 -6.52
N LEU A 92 10.64 -0.64 -5.63
CA LEU A 92 10.97 -0.94 -4.23
C LEU A 92 9.81 -1.65 -3.52
N LEU A 93 8.57 -1.27 -3.82
CA LEU A 93 7.39 -1.93 -3.27
C LEU A 93 7.22 -3.35 -3.79
N VAL A 94 7.42 -3.58 -5.09
CA VAL A 94 7.37 -4.94 -5.65
C VAL A 94 8.43 -5.83 -5.01
N ILE A 95 9.64 -5.33 -4.79
CA ILE A 95 10.68 -6.08 -4.06
C ILE A 95 10.25 -6.37 -2.63
N LEU A 96 9.71 -5.36 -1.92
CA LEU A 96 9.26 -5.52 -0.54
C LEU A 96 8.11 -6.53 -0.43
N GLU A 97 7.11 -6.44 -1.31
CA GLU A 97 5.98 -7.38 -1.38
C GLU A 97 6.46 -8.80 -1.71
N ALA A 98 7.38 -8.95 -2.66
CA ALA A 98 7.96 -10.25 -3.00
C ALA A 98 8.77 -10.82 -1.83
N ALA A 99 9.51 -9.98 -1.09
CA ALA A 99 10.25 -10.39 0.10
C ALA A 99 9.31 -10.83 1.22
N ILE A 100 8.25 -10.06 1.51
CA ILE A 100 7.24 -10.42 2.51
C ILE A 100 6.52 -11.72 2.10
N ALA A 101 6.11 -11.84 0.84
CA ALA A 101 5.46 -13.05 0.35
C ALA A 101 6.39 -14.26 0.46
N ALA A 102 7.65 -14.12 0.04
CA ALA A 102 8.64 -15.18 0.16
C ALA A 102 8.86 -15.59 1.62
N ASP A 103 8.93 -14.63 2.54
CA ASP A 103 9.07 -14.89 3.98
C ASP A 103 7.86 -15.66 4.51
N VAL A 104 6.63 -15.18 4.26
CA VAL A 104 5.39 -15.86 4.66
C VAL A 104 5.26 -17.28 4.07
N PHE A 105 5.70 -17.50 2.82
CA PHE A 105 5.62 -18.81 2.16
C PHE A 105 6.72 -19.80 2.58
N LEU A 106 7.93 -19.32 2.86
CA LEU A 106 9.11 -20.16 3.12
C LEU A 106 9.39 -20.34 4.62
N ASN A 107 8.98 -19.38 5.46
CA ASN A 107 9.19 -19.41 6.89
C ASN A 107 7.90 -19.84 7.61
N SER A 108 7.85 -21.07 8.13
CA SER A 108 6.69 -21.56 8.90
C SER A 108 6.47 -20.83 10.23
N TYR A 109 7.46 -20.08 10.71
CA TYR A 109 7.43 -19.35 11.97
C TYR A 109 7.39 -17.81 11.78
N TRP A 110 7.06 -17.32 10.58
CA TRP A 110 7.07 -15.88 10.26
C TRP A 110 6.25 -15.01 11.24
N GLU A 111 5.16 -15.56 11.82
CA GLU A 111 4.37 -14.83 12.82
C GLU A 111 5.12 -14.59 14.14
N GLU A 112 6.16 -15.38 14.44
CA GLU A 112 6.99 -15.26 15.65
C GLU A 112 8.05 -14.16 15.53
N ASP A 113 8.34 -13.67 14.31
CA ASP A 113 9.33 -12.61 14.06
C ASP A 113 8.82 -11.22 14.45
N PHE A 114 7.53 -11.08 14.78
CA PHE A 114 6.97 -9.81 15.24
C PHE A 114 7.44 -9.45 16.66
N PRO A 115 7.78 -8.17 16.91
CA PRO A 115 8.12 -7.73 18.26
C PRO A 115 6.94 -7.93 19.22
N ASP A 116 7.25 -8.31 20.46
CA ASP A 116 6.26 -8.45 21.52
C ASP A 116 5.45 -7.15 21.70
N ASP A 117 4.12 -7.30 21.79
CA ASP A 117 3.21 -6.21 22.13
C ASP A 117 2.56 -6.44 23.51
N PRO A 118 3.12 -5.84 24.58
CA PRO A 118 2.57 -6.00 25.93
C PRO A 118 1.16 -5.38 26.09
N SER A 119 0.69 -4.58 25.14
CA SER A 119 -0.66 -4.01 25.19
C SER A 119 -1.76 -4.97 24.75
N GLY A 120 -1.42 -6.07 24.07
CA GLY A 120 -2.37 -7.02 23.48
C GLY A 120 -3.19 -6.45 22.31
N LYS A 121 -2.96 -5.20 21.91
CA LYS A 121 -3.70 -4.53 20.82
C LYS A 121 -3.33 -5.09 19.45
N PHE A 122 -2.13 -5.65 19.31
CA PHE A 122 -1.70 -6.32 18.09
C PHE A 122 -2.51 -7.59 17.82
N ASP A 123 -2.89 -8.36 18.85
CA ASP A 123 -3.76 -9.52 18.67
C ASP A 123 -5.17 -9.11 18.22
N GLU A 124 -5.71 -8.01 18.74
CA GLU A 124 -6.97 -7.43 18.27
C GLU A 124 -6.87 -7.01 16.79
N PHE A 125 -5.75 -6.41 16.38
CA PHE A 125 -5.49 -6.10 14.98
C PHE A 125 -5.41 -7.35 14.10
N LYS A 126 -4.68 -8.40 14.51
CA LYS A 126 -4.64 -9.67 13.77
C LYS A 126 -6.03 -10.28 13.63
N HIS A 127 -6.85 -10.23 14.68
CA HIS A 127 -8.24 -10.69 14.64
C HIS A 127 -9.08 -9.85 13.66
N PHE A 128 -8.92 -8.53 13.63
CA PHE A 128 -9.58 -7.66 12.66
C PHE A 128 -9.21 -8.03 11.22
N VAL A 129 -7.93 -8.22 10.91
CA VAL A 129 -7.46 -8.61 9.57
C VAL A 129 -8.02 -9.97 9.18
N ARG A 130 -7.95 -10.97 10.07
CA ARG A 130 -8.50 -12.31 9.81
C ARG A 130 -10.02 -12.30 9.60
N SER A 131 -10.75 -11.46 10.34
CA SER A 131 -12.20 -11.32 10.20
C SER A 131 -12.63 -10.61 8.91
N ASN A 132 -11.74 -9.82 8.31
CA ASN A 132 -12.00 -9.02 7.11
C ASN A 132 -11.05 -9.41 5.96
N PHE A 133 -10.61 -10.67 5.94
CA PHE A 133 -9.59 -11.14 5.01
C PHE A 133 -9.95 -10.86 3.55
N ASP A 134 -11.21 -11.08 3.16
CA ASP A 134 -11.70 -10.80 1.80
C ASP A 134 -11.43 -9.35 1.39
N ILE A 135 -11.70 -8.39 2.27
CA ILE A 135 -11.48 -6.95 2.00
C ILE A 135 -9.98 -6.67 1.89
N CYS A 136 -9.17 -7.22 2.80
CA CYS A 136 -7.72 -7.10 2.77
C CYS A 136 -7.13 -7.69 1.47
N GLU A 137 -7.63 -8.83 1.02
CA GLU A 137 -7.24 -9.48 -0.23
C GLU A 137 -7.57 -8.61 -1.44
N TRP A 138 -8.80 -8.08 -1.55
CA TRP A 138 -9.18 -7.19 -2.64
C TRP A 138 -8.36 -5.89 -2.68
N VAL A 139 -8.01 -5.35 -1.51
CA VAL A 139 -7.11 -4.19 -1.42
C VAL A 139 -5.70 -4.57 -1.90
N ALA A 140 -5.15 -5.70 -1.45
CA ALA A 140 -3.85 -6.18 -1.90
C ALA A 140 -3.81 -6.43 -3.41
N LEU A 141 -4.83 -7.08 -3.98
CA LEU A 141 -4.98 -7.28 -5.42
C LEU A 141 -5.06 -5.96 -6.18
N SER A 142 -5.75 -4.96 -5.63
CA SER A 142 -5.84 -3.62 -6.23
C SER A 142 -4.48 -2.91 -6.27
N VAL A 143 -3.67 -3.07 -5.22
CA VAL A 143 -2.29 -2.55 -5.16
C VAL A 143 -1.42 -3.21 -6.24
N VAL A 144 -1.40 -4.54 -6.29
CA VAL A 144 -0.62 -5.31 -7.29
C VAL A 144 -1.06 -4.98 -8.71
N ALA A 145 -2.38 -4.85 -8.95
CA ALA A 145 -2.92 -4.45 -10.25
C ALA A 145 -2.45 -3.04 -10.65
N ALA A 146 -2.49 -2.07 -9.72
CA ALA A 146 -2.01 -0.72 -9.98
C ALA A 146 -0.51 -0.70 -10.34
N GLN A 147 0.31 -1.46 -9.60
CA GLN A 147 1.74 -1.60 -9.88
C GLN A 147 2.01 -2.22 -11.25
N LEU A 148 1.32 -3.31 -11.60
CA LEU A 148 1.45 -3.97 -12.90
C LEU A 148 1.09 -3.04 -14.07
N ILE A 149 -0.01 -2.30 -13.94
CA ILE A 149 -0.45 -1.34 -14.97
C ILE A 149 0.57 -0.19 -15.11
N ASN A 150 1.13 0.31 -14.00
CA ASN A 150 2.22 1.30 -14.02
C ASN A 150 3.46 0.76 -14.76
N TYR A 151 3.87 -0.47 -14.48
CA TYR A 151 4.98 -1.13 -15.17
C TYR A 151 4.75 -1.27 -16.66
N VAL A 152 3.58 -1.75 -17.07
CA VAL A 152 3.21 -1.89 -18.50
C VAL A 152 3.23 -0.53 -19.20
N LYS A 153 2.69 0.51 -18.56
CA LYS A 153 2.74 1.89 -19.09
C LYS A 153 4.18 2.38 -19.25
N TYR A 154 5.03 2.14 -18.25
CA TYR A 154 6.43 2.56 -18.29
C TYR A 154 7.20 1.90 -19.43
N ILE A 155 7.07 0.58 -19.61
CA ILE A 155 7.72 -0.16 -20.71
C ILE A 155 7.28 0.39 -22.07
N ALA A 156 5.96 0.57 -22.24
CA ALA A 156 5.39 1.09 -23.48
C ALA A 156 5.86 2.52 -23.83
N GLU A 157 6.15 3.36 -22.82
CA GLU A 157 6.68 4.72 -23.01
C GLU A 157 8.21 4.75 -23.16
N ALA A 158 8.93 3.78 -22.57
CA ALA A 158 10.38 3.64 -22.68
C ALA A 158 10.85 3.05 -24.03
N GLY A 159 9.94 2.46 -24.81
CA GLY A 159 10.24 1.91 -26.14
C GLY A 159 11.02 0.60 -26.14
N LEU A 160 10.94 -0.17 -25.04
CA LEU A 160 11.40 -1.57 -24.94
C LEU A 160 10.29 -2.55 -25.31
#